data_AF-A0A438HT24-F1
#
_entry.id   AF-A0A438HT24-F1
#
_cell.length_a   1.000
_cell.length_b   1.000
_cell.length_c   1.000
_cell.angle_alpha   90.00
_cell.angle_beta   90.00
_cell.angle_gamma   90.00
#
_symmetry.space_group_name_H-M   'P 1'
#
loop_
_entity.id
_entity.type
_entity.pdbx_description
1 polymer ?
#
loop_
_entity_poly.entity_id
_entity_poly.type
_entity_poly.pdbx_seq_one_letter_code
_entity_poly.pdbx_strand_id
1 'polypeptide(L)'
;MFSVLLPLVNVPMIDYTLAWLESAGIEEVFVFCCAHSKQVINYLENSHWVSLPHFEVTTIESHNSVSAGDALRLIYERHVIHGDFVLITGDTVSNMSLTQALQEHKDRRKKDNNAVMTMVIKRSKPSPITHQSRLGTDELFMAIDPHTKQLLYYEDKADHLKGTLSLRKCY
;
A
#
# COMPACT_ATOMS: atom_id res chain seq x y z
N MET A 1 12.93 -5.04 -12.56
CA MET A 1 12.31 -6.36 -12.40
C MET A 1 10.80 -6.17 -12.50
N PHE A 2 10.12 -6.95 -13.32
CA PHE A 2 8.67 -6.84 -13.59
C PHE A 2 7.84 -7.43 -12.45
N SER A 3 7.95 -6.90 -11.22
CA SER A 3 7.48 -7.65 -10.04
C SER A 3 6.01 -8.07 -10.15
N VAL A 4 5.12 -7.16 -10.52
CA VAL A 4 3.66 -7.39 -10.44
C VAL A 4 3.09 -8.45 -11.39
N LEU A 5 3.75 -8.73 -12.52
CA LEU A 5 3.31 -9.78 -13.46
C LEU A 5 3.99 -11.13 -13.21
N LEU A 6 4.89 -11.23 -12.23
CA LEU A 6 5.48 -12.51 -11.88
C LEU A 6 4.41 -13.43 -11.29
N PRO A 7 4.40 -14.71 -11.68
CA PRO A 7 3.39 -15.65 -11.21
C PRO A 7 3.69 -16.10 -9.77
N LEU A 8 2.69 -16.00 -8.91
CA LEU A 8 2.61 -16.68 -7.62
C LEU A 8 1.58 -17.80 -7.74
N VAL A 9 2.05 -19.05 -7.66
CA VAL A 9 1.20 -20.25 -7.89
C VAL A 9 0.46 -20.16 -9.23
N ASN A 10 1.20 -19.86 -10.30
CA ASN A 10 0.73 -19.74 -11.69
C ASN A 10 -0.26 -18.59 -11.97
N VAL A 11 -0.47 -17.67 -11.01
CA VAL A 11 -1.34 -16.49 -11.17
C VAL A 11 -0.48 -15.22 -10.97
N PRO A 12 -0.53 -14.21 -11.86
CA PRO A 12 0.21 -12.96 -11.69
C PRO A 12 -0.11 -12.26 -10.35
N MET A 13 0.90 -11.70 -9.67
CA MET A 13 0.71 -11.07 -8.35
C MET A 13 -0.33 -9.93 -8.35
N ILE A 14 -0.45 -9.20 -9.46
CA ILE A 14 -1.45 -8.14 -9.59
C ILE A 14 -2.89 -8.66 -9.44
N ASP A 15 -3.19 -9.88 -9.88
CA ASP A 15 -4.53 -10.46 -9.76
C ASP A 15 -4.91 -10.71 -8.30
N TYR A 16 -3.96 -11.14 -7.46
CA TYR A 16 -4.22 -11.30 -6.03
C TYR A 16 -4.54 -9.96 -5.37
N THR A 17 -3.86 -8.90 -5.81
CA THR A 17 -4.08 -7.55 -5.30
C THR A 17 -5.47 -7.05 -5.71
N LEU A 18 -5.82 -7.16 -6.99
CA LEU A 18 -7.12 -6.72 -7.53
C LEU A 18 -8.28 -7.53 -6.94
N ALA A 19 -8.14 -8.85 -6.82
CA ALA A 19 -9.15 -9.70 -6.18
C ALA A 19 -9.40 -9.31 -4.73
N TRP A 20 -8.34 -8.98 -3.98
CA TRP A 20 -8.49 -8.52 -2.61
C TRP A 20 -9.20 -7.16 -2.52
N LEU A 21 -8.87 -6.21 -3.40
CA LEU A 21 -9.53 -4.90 -3.46
C LEU A 21 -11.01 -5.01 -3.85
N GLU A 22 -11.33 -5.82 -4.86
CA GLU A 22 -12.71 -6.09 -5.30
C GLU A 22 -13.51 -6.70 -4.14
N SER A 23 -12.96 -7.72 -3.47
CA SER A 23 -13.63 -8.36 -2.32
C SER A 23 -13.85 -7.42 -1.13
N ALA A 24 -13.09 -6.34 -1.06
CA ALA A 24 -13.22 -5.30 -0.03
C ALA A 24 -14.25 -4.21 -0.38
N GLY A 25 -14.83 -4.25 -1.59
CA GLY A 25 -15.79 -3.27 -2.08
C GLY A 25 -15.16 -1.98 -2.58
N ILE A 26 -13.89 -2.00 -3.02
CA ILE A 26 -13.33 -0.89 -3.80
C ILE A 26 -13.95 -0.93 -5.19
N GLU A 27 -14.38 0.21 -5.72
CA GLU A 27 -15.07 0.29 -7.02
C GLU A 27 -14.16 0.81 -8.15
N GLU A 28 -13.12 1.58 -7.83
CA GLU A 28 -12.23 2.22 -8.81
C GLU A 28 -10.77 2.06 -8.38
N VAL A 29 -9.93 1.57 -9.30
CA VAL A 29 -8.53 1.27 -9.07
C VAL A 29 -7.67 1.88 -10.18
N PHE A 30 -6.73 2.74 -9.77
CA PHE A 30 -5.71 3.30 -10.67
C PHE A 30 -4.39 2.54 -10.55
N VAL A 31 -4.01 1.83 -11.61
CA VAL A 31 -2.74 1.11 -11.67
C VAL A 31 -1.68 2.02 -12.28
N PHE A 32 -0.78 2.54 -11.45
CA PHE A 32 0.32 3.40 -11.91
C PHE A 32 1.49 2.58 -12.43
N CYS A 33 1.91 2.84 -13.67
CA CYS A 33 2.93 2.06 -14.37
C CYS A 33 4.07 2.95 -14.87
N CYS A 34 5.30 2.68 -14.42
CA CYS A 34 6.52 3.34 -14.93
C CYS A 34 7.32 2.45 -15.87
N ALA A 35 7.93 1.40 -15.32
CA ALA A 35 8.80 0.49 -16.04
C ALA A 35 7.97 -0.60 -16.73
N HIS A 36 8.21 -0.79 -18.03
CA HIS A 36 7.52 -1.81 -18.83
C HIS A 36 5.98 -1.75 -18.78
N SER A 37 5.46 -0.54 -18.60
CA SER A 37 4.05 -0.17 -18.62
C SER A 37 3.25 -0.90 -19.70
N LYS A 38 3.76 -0.96 -20.93
CA LYS A 38 3.08 -1.63 -22.06
C LYS A 38 2.67 -3.07 -21.77
N GLN A 39 3.48 -3.84 -21.04
CA GLN A 39 3.14 -5.23 -20.72
C GLN A 39 2.03 -5.31 -19.68
N VAL A 40 2.08 -4.45 -18.66
CA VAL A 40 1.05 -4.39 -17.61
C VAL A 40 -0.27 -3.89 -18.19
N ILE A 41 -0.24 -2.84 -19.01
CA ILE A 41 -1.40 -2.29 -19.72
C ILE A 41 -2.03 -3.37 -20.59
N ASN A 42 -1.24 -3.98 -21.48
CA ASN A 42 -1.75 -5.04 -22.36
C ASN A 42 -2.30 -6.23 -21.56
N TYR A 43 -1.65 -6.62 -20.45
CA TYR A 43 -2.16 -7.69 -19.60
C TYR A 43 -3.54 -7.34 -19.01
N LEU A 44 -3.67 -6.16 -18.42
CA LEU A 44 -4.93 -5.71 -17.81
C LEU A 44 -6.04 -5.50 -18.84
N GLU A 45 -5.74 -4.90 -19.99
CA GLU A 45 -6.69 -4.70 -21.09
C GLU A 45 -7.26 -6.02 -21.63
N ASN A 46 -6.48 -7.10 -21.60
CA ASN A 46 -6.90 -8.44 -22.03
C ASN A 46 -7.39 -9.32 -20.86
N SER A 47 -7.46 -8.79 -19.64
CA SER A 47 -7.90 -9.51 -18.46
C SER A 47 -9.41 -9.43 -18.26
N HIS A 48 -9.94 -10.27 -17.37
CA HIS A 48 -11.35 -10.20 -16.97
C HIS A 48 -11.67 -8.96 -16.12
N TRP A 49 -10.67 -8.25 -15.59
CA TRP A 49 -10.87 -7.07 -14.74
C TRP A 49 -11.60 -5.94 -15.47
N VAL A 50 -11.42 -5.81 -16.79
CA VAL A 50 -12.07 -4.77 -17.62
C VAL A 50 -13.56 -5.02 -17.80
N SER A 51 -14.02 -6.27 -17.67
CA SER A 51 -15.42 -6.65 -17.87
C SER A 51 -16.22 -6.80 -16.59
N LEU A 52 -15.61 -6.54 -15.42
CA LEU A 52 -16.31 -6.65 -14.14
C LEU A 52 -17.26 -5.47 -13.92
N PRO A 53 -18.54 -5.73 -13.58
CA PRO A 53 -19.45 -4.67 -13.21
C PRO A 53 -19.05 -4.08 -11.85
N HIS A 54 -19.10 -2.76 -11.71
CA HIS A 54 -18.81 -2.04 -10.46
C HIS A 54 -17.36 -2.17 -9.94
N PHE A 55 -16.42 -2.57 -10.80
CA PHE A 55 -14.99 -2.60 -10.49
C PHE A 55 -14.17 -2.11 -11.68
N GLU A 56 -13.83 -0.82 -11.70
CA GLU A 56 -13.07 -0.20 -12.79
C GLU A 56 -11.58 -0.22 -12.51
N VAL A 57 -10.80 -0.76 -13.45
CA VAL A 57 -9.34 -0.77 -13.39
C VAL A 57 -8.78 0.09 -14.52
N THR A 58 -8.19 1.22 -14.17
CA THR A 58 -7.61 2.18 -15.13
C THR A 58 -6.10 2.25 -14.95
N THR A 59 -5.35 2.12 -16.04
CA THR A 59 -3.89 2.26 -16.00
C THR A 59 -3.44 3.71 -16.20
N ILE A 60 -2.50 4.17 -15.40
CA ILE A 60 -1.83 5.47 -15.54
C ILE A 60 -0.36 5.25 -15.87
N GLU A 61 0.03 5.54 -17.10
CA GLU A 61 1.42 5.44 -17.55
C GLU A 61 2.19 6.74 -17.27
N SER A 62 3.43 6.62 -16.76
CA SER A 62 4.38 7.73 -16.64
C SER A 62 5.83 7.24 -16.72
N HIS A 63 6.58 7.74 -17.71
CA HIS A 63 8.01 7.39 -17.85
C HIS A 63 8.95 8.26 -17.00
N ASN A 64 8.45 9.36 -16.43
CA ASN A 64 9.26 10.35 -15.72
C ASN A 64 9.18 10.20 -14.19
N SER A 65 8.38 9.26 -13.69
CA SER A 65 8.17 9.07 -12.25
C SER A 65 9.16 8.03 -11.71
N VAL A 66 10.05 8.46 -10.81
CA VAL A 66 11.09 7.59 -10.23
C VAL A 66 10.79 7.21 -8.78
N SER A 67 9.81 7.86 -8.15
CA SER A 67 9.38 7.60 -6.78
C SER A 67 7.85 7.52 -6.65
N ALA A 68 7.38 6.96 -5.52
CA ALA A 68 5.97 7.00 -5.16
C ALA A 68 5.45 8.44 -5.01
N GLY A 69 6.31 9.38 -4.58
CA GLY A 69 5.97 10.80 -4.48
C GLY A 69 5.69 11.43 -5.84
N ASP A 70 6.51 11.14 -6.86
CA ASP A 70 6.28 11.63 -8.22
C ASP A 70 4.97 11.09 -8.80
N ALA A 71 4.69 9.81 -8.55
CA ALA A 71 3.46 9.17 -8.98
C ALA A 71 2.22 9.82 -8.35
N LEU A 72 2.23 10.02 -7.02
CA LEU A 72 1.15 10.70 -6.31
C LEU A 72 0.95 12.14 -6.77
N ARG A 73 2.04 12.85 -7.10
CA ARG A 73 1.96 14.21 -7.65
C ARG A 73 1.26 14.22 -9.01
N LEU A 74 1.62 13.30 -9.91
CA LEU A 74 0.96 13.19 -11.20
C LEU A 74 -0.51 12.81 -11.07
N ILE A 75 -0.84 11.89 -10.16
CA ILE A 75 -2.23 11.51 -9.86
C ILE A 75 -3.02 12.72 -9.36
N TYR A 76 -2.43 13.52 -8.47
CA TYR A 76 -3.03 14.77 -7.97
C TYR A 76 -3.30 15.75 -9.12
N GLU A 77 -2.34 15.95 -10.03
CA GLU A 77 -2.49 16.83 -11.19
C GLU A 77 -3.57 16.36 -12.17
N ARG A 78 -3.83 15.04 -12.26
CA ARG A 78 -4.92 14.48 -13.08
C ARG A 78 -6.30 14.60 -12.45
N HIS A 79 -6.40 14.96 -11.16
CA HIS A 79 -7.67 15.12 -10.45
C HIS A 79 -8.58 13.88 -10.48
N VAL A 80 -7.99 12.67 -10.51
CA VAL A 80 -8.74 11.41 -10.62
C VAL A 80 -9.18 10.83 -9.29
N ILE A 81 -8.57 11.24 -8.17
CA ILE A 81 -8.94 10.76 -6.84
C ILE A 81 -9.82 11.79 -6.14
N HIS A 82 -10.98 11.34 -5.65
CA HIS A 82 -11.91 12.14 -4.88
C HIS A 82 -12.16 11.53 -3.50
N GLY A 83 -11.65 12.17 -2.44
CA GLY A 83 -11.83 11.72 -1.05
C GLY A 83 -10.74 10.80 -0.55
N ASP A 84 -11.09 9.91 0.39
CA ASP A 84 -10.14 8.95 0.97
C ASP A 84 -9.83 7.85 -0.05
N PHE A 85 -8.57 7.47 -0.16
CA PHE A 85 -8.12 6.41 -1.06
C PHE A 85 -7.15 5.46 -0.36
N VAL A 86 -6.97 4.29 -0.97
CA VAL A 86 -6.00 3.29 -0.52
C VAL A 86 -4.78 3.36 -1.42
N LEU A 87 -3.59 3.45 -0.83
CA LEU A 87 -2.32 3.33 -1.52
C LEU A 87 -1.66 1.99 -1.18
N ILE A 88 -1.45 1.14 -2.18
CA ILE A 88 -0.76 -0.14 -2.05
C ILE A 88 0.19 -0.38 -3.23
N THR A 89 1.13 -1.30 -3.05
CA THR A 89 1.96 -1.82 -4.15
C THR A 89 1.22 -2.93 -4.88
N GLY A 90 1.42 -3.03 -6.21
CA GLY A 90 0.72 -4.01 -7.05
C GLY A 90 1.13 -5.48 -6.85
N ASP A 91 2.04 -5.76 -5.92
CA ASP A 91 2.46 -7.09 -5.49
C ASP A 91 1.99 -7.44 -4.07
N THR A 92 1.02 -6.69 -3.54
CA THR A 92 0.47 -6.92 -2.20
C THR A 92 -0.49 -8.11 -2.19
N VAL A 93 -0.13 -9.18 -1.49
CA VAL A 93 -1.03 -10.30 -1.22
C VAL A 93 -1.55 -10.22 0.22
N SER A 94 -2.87 -10.09 0.37
CA SER A 94 -3.48 -9.87 1.68
C SER A 94 -4.88 -10.47 1.78
N ASN A 95 -5.30 -10.76 3.01
CA ASN A 95 -6.64 -11.22 3.38
C ASN A 95 -7.19 -10.51 4.63
N MET A 96 -6.58 -9.39 5.01
CA MET A 96 -7.09 -8.56 6.12
C MET A 96 -8.39 -7.85 5.72
N SER A 97 -9.20 -7.50 6.71
CA SER A 97 -10.46 -6.75 6.49
C SER A 97 -10.19 -5.28 6.16
N LEU A 98 -10.17 -4.95 4.87
CA LEU A 98 -9.90 -3.58 4.41
C LEU A 98 -11.04 -2.64 4.74
N THR A 99 -12.27 -3.15 4.71
CA THR A 99 -13.46 -2.44 5.17
C THR A 99 -13.31 -1.96 6.61
N GLN A 100 -12.79 -2.79 7.52
CA GLN A 100 -12.55 -2.39 8.91
C GLN A 100 -11.51 -1.27 9.01
N ALA A 101 -10.37 -1.42 8.33
CA ALA A 101 -9.31 -0.40 8.34
C ALA A 101 -9.80 0.94 7.78
N LEU A 102 -10.59 0.92 6.70
CA LEU A 102 -11.21 2.11 6.12
C LEU A 102 -12.21 2.77 7.06
N GLN A 103 -13.03 1.98 7.77
CA GLN A 103 -13.98 2.49 8.74
C GLN A 103 -13.26 3.18 9.91
N GLU A 104 -12.21 2.55 10.44
CA GLU A 104 -11.38 3.13 11.51
C GLU A 104 -10.72 4.44 11.06
N HIS A 105 -10.23 4.51 9.83
CA HIS A 105 -9.68 5.73 9.25
C HIS A 105 -10.73 6.84 9.17
N LYS A 106 -11.90 6.55 8.59
CA LYS A 106 -13.02 7.50 8.46
C LYS A 106 -13.46 8.03 9.82
N ASP A 107 -13.59 7.17 10.83
CA ASP A 107 -14.00 7.57 12.18
C ASP A 107 -12.94 8.40 12.90
N ARG A 108 -11.65 8.17 12.60
CA ARG A 108 -10.56 9.03 13.08
C ARG A 108 -10.59 10.40 12.42
N ARG A 109 -10.75 10.45 11.09
CA ARG A 109 -10.82 11.70 10.31
C ARG A 109 -12.00 12.58 10.71
N LYS A 110 -13.14 11.98 11.07
CA LYS A 110 -14.31 12.70 11.63
C LYS A 110 -14.01 13.39 12.96
N LYS A 111 -13.14 12.81 13.80
CA LYS A 111 -12.78 13.35 15.12
C LYS A 111 -11.63 14.35 15.02
N ASP A 112 -10.70 14.11 14.12
CA ASP A 112 -9.53 14.94 13.88
C ASP A 112 -9.27 15.07 12.37
N ASN A 113 -9.50 16.27 11.83
CA ASN A 113 -9.27 16.58 10.43
C ASN A 113 -7.78 16.50 10.04
N ASN A 114 -6.86 16.49 11.00
CA ASN A 114 -5.43 16.34 10.75
C ASN A 114 -4.97 14.88 10.63
N ALA A 115 -5.87 13.92 10.82
CA ALA A 115 -5.59 12.50 10.65
C ALA A 115 -5.51 12.12 9.16
N VAL A 116 -4.42 12.51 8.49
CA VAL A 116 -4.26 12.41 7.02
C VAL A 116 -4.00 11.01 6.49
N MET A 117 -3.41 10.11 7.29
CA MET A 117 -3.00 8.77 6.84
C MET A 117 -3.17 7.73 7.94
N THR A 118 -3.51 6.50 7.57
CA THR A 118 -3.54 5.35 8.48
C THR A 118 -2.74 4.21 7.86
N MET A 119 -1.62 3.85 8.49
CA MET A 119 -0.76 2.75 8.05
C MET A 119 -1.25 1.42 8.61
N VAL A 120 -1.40 0.42 7.76
CA VAL A 120 -1.78 -0.94 8.18
C VAL A 120 -0.53 -1.81 8.22
N ILE A 121 -0.28 -2.44 9.37
CA ILE A 121 0.95 -3.18 9.63
C ILE A 121 0.62 -4.50 10.29
N LYS A 122 1.19 -5.59 9.77
CA LYS A 122 1.06 -6.92 10.36
C LYS A 122 2.26 -7.19 11.28
N ARG A 123 1.98 -7.45 12.56
CA ARG A 123 3.01 -7.97 13.48
C ARG A 123 3.40 -9.38 13.06
N SER A 124 4.63 -9.54 12.59
CA SER A 124 5.25 -10.84 12.39
C SER A 124 5.69 -11.40 13.74
N LYS A 125 5.51 -12.71 13.97
CA LYS A 125 6.12 -13.38 15.13
C LYS A 125 7.64 -13.45 14.89
N PRO A 126 8.50 -13.13 15.86
CA PRO A 126 9.91 -13.41 15.74
C PRO A 126 10.13 -14.93 15.74
N SER A 127 10.20 -15.54 14.57
CA SER A 127 10.65 -16.91 14.39
C SER A 127 11.89 -16.96 13.48
N PRO A 128 12.78 -17.94 13.63
CA PRO A 128 13.93 -18.11 12.74
C PRO A 128 13.55 -18.22 11.25
N ILE A 129 12.37 -18.78 10.96
CA ILE A 129 11.83 -18.98 9.60
C ILE A 129 11.24 -17.68 9.04
N THR A 130 10.51 -16.91 9.85
CA THR A 130 10.02 -15.56 9.47
C THR A 130 11.12 -14.51 9.42
N HIS A 131 12.31 -14.79 9.98
CA HIS A 131 13.48 -13.94 9.75
C HIS A 131 13.91 -13.99 8.28
N GLN A 132 13.61 -15.10 7.58
CA GLN A 132 13.85 -15.25 6.13
C GLN A 132 12.71 -14.71 5.27
N SER A 133 11.47 -14.57 5.77
CA SER A 133 10.40 -13.89 5.02
C SER A 133 10.52 -12.36 5.04
N ARG A 134 11.48 -11.80 5.80
CA ARG A 134 11.86 -10.38 5.82
C ARG A 134 13.01 -10.07 4.86
N LEU A 135 13.13 -10.81 3.75
CA LEU A 135 14.15 -10.51 2.74
C LEU A 135 13.88 -9.11 2.16
N GLY A 136 14.67 -8.12 2.59
CA GLY A 136 14.77 -6.80 1.96
C GLY A 136 14.17 -5.62 2.72
N THR A 137 13.57 -5.80 3.91
CA THR A 137 13.29 -4.68 4.82
C THR A 137 14.08 -4.89 6.10
N ASP A 138 15.21 -4.19 6.16
CA ASP A 138 15.97 -4.00 7.38
C ASP A 138 15.03 -3.56 8.51
N GLU A 139 15.40 -3.90 9.74
CA GLU A 139 14.54 -3.85 10.91
C GLU A 139 13.79 -2.51 11.05
N LEU A 140 12.51 -2.49 10.64
CA LEU A 140 11.62 -1.34 10.82
C LEU A 140 11.34 -1.10 12.31
N PHE A 141 11.64 0.11 12.80
CA PHE A 141 11.33 0.55 14.16
C PHE A 141 10.18 1.54 14.16
N MET A 142 9.18 1.29 15.01
CA MET A 142 8.01 2.14 15.15
C MET A 142 7.65 2.31 16.62
N ALA A 143 7.40 3.55 17.03
CA ALA A 143 6.77 3.86 18.30
C ALA A 143 5.32 4.24 18.05
N ILE A 144 4.40 3.53 18.70
CA ILE A 144 2.95 3.72 18.52
C ILE A 144 2.34 3.98 19.89
N ASP A 145 1.53 5.03 20.01
CA ASP A 145 0.77 5.29 21.23
C ASP A 145 -0.21 4.13 21.49
N PRO A 146 -0.18 3.49 22.68
CA PRO A 146 -0.98 2.30 22.95
C PRO A 146 -2.49 2.58 23.03
N HIS A 147 -2.90 3.82 23.32
CA HIS A 147 -4.30 4.22 23.49
C HIS A 147 -4.87 4.78 22.18
N THR A 148 -4.19 5.75 21.56
CA THR A 148 -4.66 6.45 20.36
C THR A 148 -4.29 5.73 19.06
N LYS A 149 -3.34 4.78 19.12
CA LYS A 149 -2.74 4.12 17.94
C LYS A 149 -2.08 5.10 16.97
N GLN A 150 -1.69 6.27 17.45
CA GLN A 150 -0.92 7.23 16.67
C GLN A 150 0.52 6.73 16.50
N LEU A 151 1.03 6.81 15.28
CA LEU A 151 2.44 6.60 15.00
C LEU A 151 3.21 7.84 15.48
N LEU A 152 4.04 7.67 16.51
CA LEU A 152 4.83 8.74 17.11
C LEU A 152 6.25 8.80 16.52
N TYR A 153 6.76 7.65 16.08
CA TYR A 153 8.08 7.53 15.51
C TYR A 153 8.11 6.39 14.48
N TYR A 154 8.84 6.63 13.40
CA TYR A 154 9.10 5.68 12.32
C TYR A 154 10.55 5.83 11.90
N GLU A 155 11.30 4.73 11.88
CA GLU A 155 12.68 4.68 11.42
C GLU A 155 12.92 3.38 10.67
N ASP A 156 13.49 3.53 9.47
CA ASP A 156 13.97 2.44 8.65
C ASP A 156 15.50 2.34 8.81
N LYS A 157 16.01 1.19 9.27
CA LYS A 157 17.44 1.00 9.55
C LYS A 157 18.34 0.99 8.31
N ALA A 158 17.78 1.05 7.11
CA ALA A 158 18.53 1.33 5.89
C ALA A 158 19.22 2.72 5.94
N ASP A 159 18.72 3.66 6.76
CA ASP A 159 19.36 4.95 7.02
C ASP A 159 20.32 4.85 8.22
N HIS A 160 21.61 4.70 7.95
CA HIS A 160 22.66 4.66 8.98
C HIS A 160 22.89 6.02 9.66
N LEU A 161 22.00 6.43 10.57
CA LEU A 161 22.28 7.47 11.56
C LEU A 161 21.92 6.97 12.95
N LYS A 162 22.90 6.90 13.85
CA LYS A 162 22.74 6.49 15.24
C LYS A 162 21.80 7.46 15.98
N GLY A 163 20.48 7.22 15.93
CA GLY A 163 19.51 7.88 16.79
C GLY A 163 19.53 7.29 18.19
N THR A 164 19.81 8.10 19.21
CA THR A 164 19.59 7.68 20.61
C THR A 164 18.14 7.97 20.98
N LEU A 165 17.28 6.96 21.01
CA LEU A 165 15.88 7.13 21.40
C LEU A 165 15.74 7.12 22.93
N SER A 166 15.51 8.29 23.53
CA SER A 166 15.22 8.41 24.97
C SER A 166 13.70 8.50 25.19
N LEU A 167 13.08 7.39 25.56
CA LEU A 167 11.67 7.38 25.98
C LEU A 167 11.56 7.97 27.38
N ARG A 168 11.17 9.25 27.50
CA ARG A 168 10.78 9.81 28.79
C ARG A 168 9.38 9.32 29.14
N LYS A 169 9.30 8.50 30.19
CA LYS A 169 8.05 8.08 30.80
C LYS A 169 7.43 9.30 31.50
N CYS A 170 6.38 9.88 30.95
CA CYS A 170 5.54 10.81 31.70
C CYS A 170 4.65 9.96 32.62
N TYR A 171 4.84 10.15 33.93
CA TYR A 171 3.98 9.58 34.98
C TYR A 171 2.72 10.41 35.13
#